data_AF-A0A2D9SX90-F1
#
_entry.id   AF-A0A2D9SX90-F1
#
_cell.length_a   1.000
_cell.length_b   1.000
_cell.length_c   1.000
_cell.angle_alpha   90.00
_cell.angle_beta   90.00
_cell.angle_gamma   90.00
#
_symmetry.space_group_name_H-M   'P 1'
#
loop_
_entity.id
_entity.type
_entity.pdbx_description
1 polymer ?
#
loop_
_entity_poly.entity_id
_entity_poly.type
_entity_poly.pdbx_seq_one_letter_code
_entity_poly.pdbx_strand_id
1 'polypeptide(L)'
;MTRVPYANRDTMDVHGQEIWDDIETSRGGVARNYAALLNNPDASAAMIGLGTYARYNTPLDPRIKALAVLTAAREACGRYVWTVNQPAAKAAGLSDETIAAIHEYRAPTGFDAKDAAVVQFVLEILRQHRVSDTTFKGLQAMIGDEGVVDVLVVSGYYHTLAHALQALDVDLPEGTPSALTY
;
A
#
# COMPACT_ATOMS: atom_id res chain seq x y z
N MET A 1 9.44 -18.83 -2.57
CA MET A 1 10.79 -18.56 -2.04
C MET A 1 11.24 -17.30 -2.74
N THR A 2 11.61 -16.27 -1.98
CA THR A 2 11.98 -14.97 -2.55
C THR A 2 13.09 -15.09 -3.60
N ARG A 3 12.94 -14.32 -4.68
CA ARG A 3 13.80 -14.36 -5.87
C ARG A 3 15.10 -13.58 -5.73
N VAL A 4 15.23 -12.81 -4.65
CA VAL A 4 16.45 -12.14 -4.19
C VAL A 4 16.69 -12.56 -2.73
N PRO A 5 17.94 -12.61 -2.26
CA PRO A 5 18.19 -12.92 -0.86
C PRO A 5 17.57 -11.82 0.02
N TYR A 6 17.17 -12.13 1.25
CA TYR A 6 16.91 -11.07 2.22
C TYR A 6 18.26 -10.47 2.60
N ALA A 7 18.42 -9.16 2.39
CA ALA A 7 19.68 -8.50 2.65
C ALA A 7 20.05 -8.59 4.13
N ASN A 8 21.35 -8.60 4.42
CA ASN A 8 21.89 -8.64 5.77
C ASN A 8 22.75 -7.39 5.99
N ARG A 9 22.38 -6.58 7.00
CA ARG A 9 23.10 -5.37 7.41
C ARG A 9 24.62 -5.57 7.49
N ASP A 10 25.08 -6.66 8.08
CA ASP A 10 26.51 -6.92 8.33
C ASP A 10 27.32 -7.17 7.05
N THR A 11 26.63 -7.44 5.94
CA THR A 11 27.22 -7.67 4.63
C THR A 11 27.19 -6.44 3.71
N MET A 12 26.56 -5.35 4.17
CA MET A 12 26.48 -4.09 3.43
C MET A 12 27.70 -3.22 3.67
N ASP A 13 27.98 -2.33 2.72
CA ASP A 13 28.88 -1.21 2.94
C ASP A 13 28.29 -0.19 3.92
N VAL A 14 29.08 0.82 4.30
CA VAL A 14 28.67 1.82 5.29
C VAL A 14 27.39 2.54 4.88
N HIS A 15 27.27 2.93 3.61
CA HIS A 15 26.09 3.61 3.06
C HIS A 15 24.84 2.72 3.11
N GLY A 16 24.95 1.45 2.74
CA GLY A 16 23.85 0.50 2.85
C GLY A 16 23.41 0.26 4.30
N GLN A 17 24.37 0.24 5.25
CA GLN A 17 24.08 0.14 6.67
C GLN A 17 23.33 1.37 7.20
N GLU A 18 23.68 2.58 6.77
CA GLU A 18 22.96 3.80 7.14
C GLU A 18 21.49 3.75 6.69
N ILE A 19 21.23 3.32 5.45
CA ILE A 19 19.87 3.15 4.93
C ILE A 19 19.11 2.06 5.70
N TRP A 20 19.78 0.95 6.05
CA TRP A 20 19.20 -0.08 6.89
C TRP A 20 18.74 0.48 8.24
N ASP A 21 19.61 1.24 8.91
CA ASP A 21 19.36 1.81 10.25
C ASP A 21 18.22 2.83 10.24
N ASP A 22 18.11 3.62 9.17
CA ASP A 22 16.99 4.55 8.97
C ASP A 22 15.64 3.81 8.84
N ILE A 23 15.63 2.68 8.15
CA ILE A 23 14.43 1.83 8.03
C ILE A 23 14.08 1.23 9.38
N GLU A 24 15.07 0.66 10.06
CA GLU A 24 14.89 0.04 11.37
C GLU A 24 14.31 1.05 12.37
N THR A 25 14.90 2.24 12.44
CA THR A 25 14.49 3.32 13.33
C THR A 25 13.08 3.82 13.01
N SER A 26 12.77 4.04 11.73
CA SER A 26 11.47 4.61 11.32
C SER A 26 10.30 3.62 11.39
N ARG A 27 10.57 2.30 11.39
CA ARG A 27 9.53 1.26 11.29
C ARG A 27 9.54 0.25 12.43
N GLY A 28 10.47 0.37 13.38
CA GLY A 28 10.64 -0.57 14.49
C GLY A 28 11.20 -1.92 14.05
N GLY A 29 11.99 -1.94 12.96
CA GLY A 29 12.61 -3.14 12.40
C GLY A 29 12.57 -3.22 10.87
N VAL A 30 13.48 -4.01 10.30
CA VAL A 30 13.52 -4.31 8.87
C VAL A 30 12.73 -5.59 8.57
N ALA A 31 11.45 -5.41 8.21
CA ALA A 31 10.60 -6.51 7.78
C ALA A 31 11.02 -7.08 6.41
N ARG A 32 10.56 -8.31 6.10
CA ARG A 32 10.92 -9.06 4.88
C ARG A 32 10.73 -8.28 3.57
N ASN A 33 9.72 -7.41 3.50
CA ASN A 33 9.50 -6.55 2.35
C ASN A 33 10.69 -5.59 2.11
N TYR A 34 11.19 -4.94 3.16
CA TYR A 34 12.33 -4.03 3.05
C TYR A 34 13.64 -4.80 2.90
N ALA A 35 13.82 -5.91 3.60
CA ALA A 35 15.01 -6.75 3.46
C ALA A 35 15.21 -7.25 2.02
N ALA A 36 14.13 -7.57 1.29
CA ALA A 36 14.22 -7.94 -0.12
C ALA A 36 14.59 -6.74 -1.01
N LEU A 37 14.01 -5.56 -0.78
CA LEU A 37 14.30 -4.34 -1.56
C LEU A 37 15.72 -3.81 -1.32
N LEU A 38 16.27 -4.02 -0.12
CA LEU A 38 17.62 -3.59 0.28
C LEU A 38 18.77 -4.31 -0.45
N ASN A 39 18.47 -5.24 -1.36
CA ASN A 39 19.46 -5.65 -2.38
C ASN A 39 19.91 -4.48 -3.27
N ASN A 40 19.15 -3.38 -3.30
CA ASN A 40 19.57 -2.09 -3.82
C ASN A 40 19.22 -0.99 -2.81
N PRO A 41 20.18 -0.56 -1.95
CA PRO A 41 19.93 0.41 -0.89
C PRO A 41 19.36 1.74 -1.41
N ASP A 42 19.93 2.33 -2.46
CA ASP A 42 19.49 3.62 -2.99
C ASP A 42 18.05 3.58 -3.52
N ALA A 43 17.72 2.54 -4.29
CA ALA A 43 16.36 2.35 -4.80
C ALA A 43 15.37 2.10 -3.65
N SER A 44 15.80 1.34 -2.63
CA SER A 44 15.01 1.09 -1.43
C SER A 44 14.73 2.40 -0.69
N ALA A 45 15.76 3.22 -0.45
CA ALA A 45 15.64 4.52 0.23
C ALA A 45 14.64 5.45 -0.48
N ALA A 46 14.70 5.54 -1.81
CA ALA A 46 13.75 6.33 -2.60
C ALA A 46 12.30 5.83 -2.43
N MET A 47 12.09 4.51 -2.51
CA MET A 47 10.76 3.91 -2.31
C MET A 47 10.26 4.13 -0.88
N ILE A 48 11.13 4.03 0.12
CA ILE A 48 10.83 4.24 1.53
C ILE A 48 10.46 5.69 1.82
N GLY A 49 11.10 6.67 1.17
CA GLY A 49 10.73 8.07 1.30
C GLY A 49 9.24 8.30 0.98
N LEU A 50 8.79 7.77 -0.16
CA LEU A 50 7.37 7.81 -0.54
C LEU A 50 6.49 7.03 0.47
N GLY A 51 6.97 5.87 0.91
CA GLY A 51 6.27 5.05 1.89
C GLY A 51 6.15 5.68 3.28
N THR A 52 7.12 6.48 3.69
CA THR A 52 7.09 7.22 4.96
C THR A 52 5.97 8.27 4.91
N TYR A 53 5.85 8.99 3.78
CA TYR A 53 4.74 9.90 3.58
C TYR A 53 3.39 9.17 3.62
N ALA A 54 3.23 8.18 2.75
CA ALA A 54 1.98 7.44 2.58
C ALA A 54 1.54 6.71 3.87
N ARG A 55 2.48 6.26 4.71
CA ARG A 55 2.16 5.52 5.93
C ARG A 55 1.92 6.44 7.12
N TYR A 56 2.80 7.41 7.35
CA TYR A 56 2.89 8.14 8.62
C TYR A 56 2.54 9.62 8.51
N ASN A 57 2.83 10.28 7.38
CA ASN A 57 2.73 11.74 7.30
C ASN A 57 1.45 12.23 6.62
N THR A 58 0.82 11.40 5.78
CA THR A 58 -0.43 11.75 5.10
C THR A 58 -1.53 12.14 6.12
N PRO A 59 -2.19 13.31 5.98
CA PRO A 59 -3.25 13.76 6.87
C PRO A 59 -4.60 13.08 6.60
N LEU A 60 -4.70 12.26 5.55
CA LEU A 60 -5.91 11.51 5.21
C LEU A 60 -6.52 10.82 6.42
N ASP A 61 -7.86 10.89 6.47
CA ASP A 61 -8.66 10.06 7.37
C ASP A 61 -8.23 8.58 7.24
N PRO A 62 -8.02 7.86 8.37
CA PRO A 62 -7.54 6.49 8.35
C PRO A 62 -8.40 5.54 7.51
N ARG A 63 -9.72 5.78 7.44
CA ARG A 63 -10.65 4.97 6.63
C ARG A 63 -10.41 5.19 5.14
N ILE A 64 -10.27 6.45 4.71
CA ILE A 64 -9.97 6.82 3.31
C ILE A 64 -8.64 6.20 2.89
N LYS A 65 -7.61 6.33 3.73
CA LYS A 65 -6.31 5.69 3.49
C LYS A 65 -6.47 4.17 3.36
N ALA A 66 -7.18 3.53 4.28
CA ALA A 66 -7.37 2.07 4.27
C ALA A 66 -8.07 1.57 2.99
N LEU A 67 -9.10 2.27 2.52
CA LEU A 67 -9.77 1.98 1.24
C LEU A 67 -8.78 2.10 0.08
N ALA A 68 -8.06 3.21 0.00
CA ALA A 68 -7.09 3.46 -1.07
C ALA A 68 -5.98 2.39 -1.12
N VAL A 69 -5.46 2.00 0.06
CA VAL A 69 -4.43 0.97 0.20
C VAL A 69 -4.94 -0.41 -0.20
N LEU A 70 -6.09 -0.85 0.32
CA LEU A 70 -6.60 -2.19 0.02
C LEU A 70 -7.04 -2.32 -1.44
N THR A 71 -7.67 -1.29 -2.01
CA THR A 71 -8.00 -1.29 -3.44
C THR A 71 -6.74 -1.36 -4.28
N ALA A 72 -5.73 -0.51 -4.03
CA ALA A 72 -4.47 -0.53 -4.77
C ALA A 72 -3.73 -1.87 -4.66
N ALA A 73 -3.68 -2.44 -3.45
CA ALA A 73 -3.08 -3.74 -3.21
C ALA A 73 -3.82 -4.86 -3.96
N ARG A 74 -5.16 -4.80 -4.01
CA ARG A 74 -5.95 -5.82 -4.72
C ARG A 74 -5.75 -5.74 -6.23
N GLU A 75 -5.79 -4.54 -6.80
CA GLU A 75 -5.54 -4.31 -8.23
C GLU A 75 -4.15 -4.77 -8.66
N ALA A 76 -3.16 -4.67 -7.77
CA ALA A 76 -1.81 -5.19 -8.00
C ALA A 76 -1.65 -6.70 -7.73
N CYS A 77 -2.73 -7.42 -7.38
CA CYS A 77 -2.63 -8.79 -6.87
C CYS A 77 -1.61 -8.93 -5.72
N GLY A 78 -1.47 -7.91 -4.88
CA GLY A 78 -0.42 -7.79 -3.87
C GLY A 78 -0.69 -8.55 -2.59
N ARG A 79 -0.50 -9.88 -2.59
CA ARG A 79 -0.74 -10.75 -1.42
C ARG A 79 -0.10 -10.25 -0.12
N TYR A 80 1.17 -9.84 -0.18
CA TYR A 80 1.89 -9.34 0.99
C TYR A 80 1.23 -8.05 1.51
N VAL A 81 1.10 -7.04 0.64
CA VAL A 81 0.55 -5.73 0.99
C VAL A 81 -0.87 -5.86 1.53
N TRP A 82 -1.72 -6.61 0.85
CA TRP A 82 -3.09 -6.87 1.29
C TRP A 82 -3.11 -7.45 2.71
N THR A 83 -2.35 -8.53 2.93
CA THR A 83 -2.35 -9.26 4.21
C THR A 83 -1.87 -8.39 5.36
N VAL A 84 -0.77 -7.64 5.19
CA VAL A 84 -0.22 -6.82 6.28
C VAL A 84 -1.03 -5.54 6.55
N ASN A 85 -1.80 -5.04 5.58
CA ASN A 85 -2.62 -3.83 5.77
C ASN A 85 -4.07 -4.15 6.19
N GLN A 86 -4.56 -5.39 6.04
CA GLN A 86 -5.92 -5.76 6.44
C GLN A 86 -6.22 -5.48 7.92
N PRO A 87 -5.33 -5.78 8.91
CA PRO A 87 -5.60 -5.45 10.31
C PRO A 87 -5.76 -3.93 10.55
N ALA A 88 -4.92 -3.12 9.91
CA ALA A 88 -5.01 -1.66 9.99
C ALA A 88 -6.29 -1.13 9.34
N ALA A 89 -6.75 -1.75 8.25
CA ALA A 89 -8.03 -1.41 7.63
C ALA A 89 -9.22 -1.69 8.56
N LYS A 90 -9.22 -2.83 9.25
CA LYS A 90 -10.24 -3.14 10.28
C LYS A 90 -10.20 -2.14 11.43
N ALA A 91 -9.00 -1.79 11.91
CA ALA A 91 -8.83 -0.77 12.96
C ALA A 91 -9.31 0.63 12.51
N ALA A 92 -9.23 0.94 11.22
CA ALA A 92 -9.78 2.15 10.61
C ALA A 92 -11.31 2.07 10.35
N GLY A 93 -11.96 1.00 10.82
CA GLY A 93 -13.41 0.82 10.78
C GLY A 93 -13.96 0.18 9.50
N LEU A 94 -13.12 -0.33 8.59
CA LEU A 94 -13.64 -1.10 7.44
C LEU A 94 -14.28 -2.38 7.96
N SER A 95 -15.53 -2.62 7.54
CA SER A 95 -16.23 -3.85 7.87
C SER A 95 -15.63 -5.03 7.11
N ASP A 96 -15.83 -6.25 7.63
CA ASP A 96 -15.43 -7.46 6.91
C ASP A 96 -16.08 -7.53 5.53
N GLU A 97 -17.34 -7.06 5.38
CA GLU A 97 -18.03 -6.99 4.09
C GLU A 97 -17.39 -5.98 3.13
N THR A 98 -16.97 -4.81 3.62
CA THR A 98 -16.24 -3.82 2.80
C THR A 98 -14.94 -4.42 2.27
N ILE A 99 -14.18 -5.11 3.13
CA ILE A 99 -12.92 -5.77 2.76
C ILE A 99 -13.19 -6.90 1.76
N ALA A 100 -14.22 -7.72 1.99
CA ALA A 100 -14.61 -8.80 1.09
C ALA A 100 -15.04 -8.29 -0.28
N ALA A 101 -15.80 -7.19 -0.33
CA ALA A 101 -16.22 -6.59 -1.60
C ALA A 101 -15.04 -6.06 -2.43
N ILE A 102 -14.00 -5.49 -1.79
CA ILE A 102 -12.76 -5.13 -2.50
C ILE A 102 -12.05 -6.40 -2.96
N HIS A 103 -11.90 -7.40 -2.08
CA HIS A 103 -11.24 -8.68 -2.37
C HIS A 103 -11.85 -9.40 -3.59
N GLU A 104 -13.17 -9.41 -3.67
CA GLU A 104 -13.96 -10.12 -4.69
C GLU A 104 -14.24 -9.27 -5.94
N TYR A 105 -13.64 -8.07 -6.04
CA TYR A 105 -13.88 -7.13 -7.15
C TYR A 105 -15.36 -6.72 -7.32
N ARG A 106 -16.14 -6.73 -6.23
CA ARG A 106 -17.52 -6.21 -6.20
C ARG A 106 -17.57 -4.70 -5.96
N ALA A 107 -16.57 -4.16 -5.26
CA ALA A 107 -16.47 -2.73 -4.99
C ALA A 107 -16.34 -1.92 -6.30
N PRO A 108 -16.91 -0.70 -6.37
CA PRO A 108 -17.54 0.05 -5.27
C PRO A 108 -19.05 -0.20 -5.12
N THR A 109 -19.62 -1.20 -5.82
CA THR A 109 -21.07 -1.45 -5.79
C THR A 109 -21.55 -1.79 -4.38
N GLY A 110 -22.58 -1.10 -3.90
CA GLY A 110 -23.17 -1.31 -2.57
C GLY A 110 -22.47 -0.60 -1.43
N PHE A 111 -21.41 0.18 -1.71
CA PHE A 111 -20.77 1.02 -0.70
C PHE A 111 -21.59 2.28 -0.45
N ASP A 112 -21.44 2.87 0.73
CA ASP A 112 -21.92 4.24 0.93
C ASP A 112 -21.20 5.21 -0.01
N ALA A 113 -21.79 6.39 -0.20
CA ALA A 113 -21.29 7.35 -1.18
C ALA A 113 -19.84 7.79 -0.93
N LYS A 114 -19.39 7.83 0.33
CA LYS A 114 -18.03 8.28 0.67
C LYS A 114 -17.02 7.19 0.33
N ASP A 115 -17.28 5.96 0.77
CA ASP A 115 -16.41 4.83 0.50
C ASP A 115 -16.34 4.53 -1.00
N ALA A 116 -17.49 4.60 -1.68
CA ALA A 116 -17.59 4.40 -3.12
C ALA A 116 -16.75 5.42 -3.91
N ALA A 117 -16.76 6.70 -3.51
CA ALA A 117 -15.99 7.74 -4.18
C ALA A 117 -14.48 7.47 -4.13
N VAL A 118 -13.96 7.04 -2.98
CA VAL A 118 -12.54 6.69 -2.82
C VAL A 118 -12.18 5.49 -3.70
N VAL A 119 -12.94 4.41 -3.59
CA VAL A 119 -12.64 3.18 -4.34
C VAL A 119 -12.78 3.39 -5.84
N GLN A 120 -13.83 4.09 -6.29
CA GLN A 120 -14.02 4.40 -7.71
C GLN A 120 -12.86 5.22 -8.26
N PHE A 121 -12.40 6.24 -7.54
CA PHE A 121 -11.26 7.05 -7.95
C PHE A 121 -9.99 6.19 -8.14
N VAL A 122 -9.70 5.32 -7.18
CA VAL A 122 -8.52 4.42 -7.24
C VAL A 122 -8.66 3.40 -8.37
N LEU A 123 -9.85 2.85 -8.60
CA LEU A 123 -10.09 1.93 -9.71
C LEU A 123 -9.94 2.61 -11.07
N GLU A 124 -10.44 3.84 -11.23
CA GLU A 124 -10.32 4.60 -12.48
C GLU A 124 -8.85 4.88 -12.82
N ILE A 125 -8.08 5.41 -11.86
CA ILE A 125 -6.66 5.71 -12.13
C ILE A 125 -5.84 4.44 -12.41
N LEU A 126 -6.08 3.34 -11.69
CA LEU A 126 -5.28 2.11 -11.86
C LEU A 126 -5.70 1.25 -13.06
N ARG A 127 -6.98 1.23 -13.44
CA ARG A 127 -7.48 0.40 -14.55
C ARG A 127 -7.63 1.15 -15.86
N GLN A 128 -8.07 2.41 -15.80
CA GLN A 128 -8.38 3.21 -16.99
C GLN A 128 -7.28 4.21 -17.31
N HIS A 129 -6.31 4.38 -16.41
CA HIS A 129 -5.23 5.37 -16.53
C HIS A 129 -5.73 6.80 -16.69
N ARG A 130 -6.97 7.05 -16.24
CA ARG A 130 -7.65 8.33 -16.28
C ARG A 130 -8.77 8.34 -15.26
N VAL A 131 -8.97 9.48 -14.60
CA VAL A 131 -10.11 9.72 -13.72
C VAL A 131 -11.09 10.63 -14.45
N SER A 132 -12.38 10.31 -14.38
CA SER A 132 -13.45 11.14 -14.94
C SER A 132 -13.67 12.42 -14.12
N ASP A 133 -14.17 13.47 -14.75
CA ASP A 133 -14.48 14.74 -14.05
C ASP A 133 -15.46 14.53 -12.90
N THR A 134 -16.44 13.65 -13.06
CA THR A 134 -17.43 13.32 -12.04
C THR A 134 -16.77 12.68 -10.82
N THR A 135 -15.92 11.66 -11.02
CA THR A 135 -15.22 10.96 -9.95
C THR A 135 -14.22 11.88 -9.26
N PHE A 136 -13.47 12.69 -10.02
CA PHE A 136 -12.53 13.65 -9.47
C PHE A 136 -13.23 14.68 -8.60
N LYS A 137 -14.28 15.34 -9.10
CA LYS A 137 -15.04 16.34 -8.34
C LYS A 137 -15.74 15.75 -7.12
N GLY A 138 -16.22 14.51 -7.22
CA GLY A 138 -16.83 13.80 -6.10
C GLY A 138 -15.85 13.60 -4.95
N LEU A 139 -14.65 13.10 -5.23
CA LEU A 139 -13.61 12.94 -4.22
C LEU A 139 -13.12 14.30 -3.70
N GLN A 140 -12.84 15.26 -4.60
CA GLN A 140 -12.39 16.61 -4.25
C GLN A 140 -13.36 17.32 -3.30
N ALA A 141 -14.67 17.21 -3.54
CA ALA A 141 -15.67 17.80 -2.65
C ALA A 141 -15.63 17.23 -1.21
N MET A 142 -15.10 16.01 -1.04
CA MET A 142 -14.98 15.36 0.26
C MET A 142 -13.70 15.72 1.00
N ILE A 143 -12.56 15.82 0.29
CA ILE A 143 -11.23 15.89 0.92
C ILE A 143 -10.34 17.04 0.43
N GLY A 144 -10.87 17.90 -0.45
CA GLY A 144 -10.12 19.01 -1.04
C GLY A 144 -9.01 18.57 -1.99
N ASP A 145 -8.27 19.55 -2.51
CA ASP A 145 -7.19 19.32 -3.48
C ASP A 145 -6.04 18.53 -2.86
N GLU A 146 -5.63 18.90 -1.64
CA GLU A 146 -4.55 18.22 -0.91
C GLU A 146 -4.88 16.74 -0.67
N GLY A 147 -6.10 16.43 -0.21
CA GLY A 147 -6.52 15.06 0.00
C GLY A 147 -6.59 14.22 -1.29
N VAL A 148 -6.95 14.84 -2.43
CA VAL A 148 -6.92 14.13 -3.72
C VAL A 148 -5.48 13.76 -4.10
N VAL A 149 -4.53 14.67 -3.90
CA VAL A 149 -3.10 14.38 -4.09
C VAL A 149 -2.63 13.28 -3.15
N ASP A 150 -3.06 13.30 -1.89
CA ASP A 150 -2.73 12.25 -0.93
C ASP A 150 -3.23 10.87 -1.36
N VAL A 151 -4.47 10.77 -1.85
CA VAL A 151 -5.04 9.52 -2.35
C VAL A 151 -4.23 9.00 -3.54
N LEU A 152 -3.82 9.87 -4.47
CA LEU A 152 -2.96 9.49 -5.60
C LEU A 152 -1.61 8.94 -5.12
N VAL A 153 -0.96 9.64 -4.19
CA VAL A 153 0.34 9.23 -3.64
C VAL A 153 0.25 7.90 -2.90
N VAL A 154 -0.75 7.75 -2.03
CA VAL A 154 -1.00 6.52 -1.27
C VAL A 154 -1.28 5.35 -2.21
N SER A 155 -2.22 5.51 -3.15
CA SER A 155 -2.57 4.44 -4.09
C SER A 155 -1.38 4.07 -4.99
N GLY A 156 -0.65 5.05 -5.52
CA GLY A 156 0.52 4.81 -6.36
C GLY A 156 1.65 4.08 -5.63
N TYR A 157 1.95 4.49 -4.39
CA TYR A 157 2.96 3.83 -3.56
C TYR A 157 2.59 2.37 -3.28
N TYR A 158 1.38 2.12 -2.78
CA TYR A 158 0.98 0.77 -2.38
C TYR A 158 0.78 -0.17 -3.58
N HIS A 159 0.36 0.36 -4.74
CA HIS A 159 0.33 -0.40 -5.99
C HIS A 159 1.75 -0.80 -6.44
N THR A 160 2.69 0.16 -6.44
CA THR A 160 4.09 -0.09 -6.82
C THR A 160 4.76 -1.08 -5.87
N LEU A 161 4.58 -0.90 -4.56
CA LEU A 161 5.10 -1.81 -3.55
C LEU A 161 4.54 -3.22 -3.73
N ALA A 162 3.23 -3.35 -3.97
CA ALA A 162 2.61 -4.64 -4.22
C ALA A 162 3.22 -5.38 -5.41
N HIS A 163 3.40 -4.70 -6.55
CA HIS A 163 4.09 -5.27 -7.71
C HIS A 163 5.52 -5.68 -7.41
N ALA A 164 6.29 -4.83 -6.72
CA ALA A 164 7.68 -5.15 -6.39
C ALA A 164 7.76 -6.41 -5.51
N LEU A 165 6.96 -6.49 -4.45
CA LEU A 165 6.97 -7.64 -3.54
C LEU A 165 6.45 -8.92 -4.20
N GLN A 166 5.48 -8.81 -5.10
CA GLN A 166 5.01 -9.95 -5.89
C GLN A 166 6.06 -10.42 -6.89
N ALA A 167 6.70 -9.49 -7.61
CA ALA A 167 7.75 -9.82 -8.58
C ALA A 167 8.94 -10.53 -7.93
N LEU A 168 9.26 -10.16 -6.68
CA LEU A 168 10.31 -10.75 -5.87
C LEU A 168 9.87 -12.00 -5.10
N ASP A 169 8.60 -12.41 -5.15
CA ASP A 169 8.04 -13.53 -4.36
C ASP A 169 8.36 -13.42 -2.86
N VAL A 170 8.13 -12.24 -2.28
CA VAL A 170 8.41 -11.99 -0.85
C VAL A 170 7.47 -12.81 0.04
N ASP A 171 8.05 -13.52 1.00
CA ASP A 171 7.31 -14.32 1.97
C ASP A 171 6.57 -13.41 2.96
N LEU A 172 5.40 -13.83 3.41
CA LEU A 172 4.69 -13.17 4.51
C LEU A 172 5.55 -13.20 5.78
N PRO A 173 5.30 -12.29 6.76
CA PRO A 173 5.89 -12.43 8.08
C PRO A 173 5.59 -13.81 8.67
N GLU A 174 6.53 -14.35 9.44
CA GLU A 174 6.39 -15.68 10.03
C GLU A 174 5.11 -15.79 10.87
N GLY A 175 4.42 -16.93 10.75
CA GLY A 175 3.14 -17.16 11.44
C GLY A 175 1.95 -16.37 10.89
N THR A 176 2.11 -15.54 9.85
CA THR A 176 1.00 -14.77 9.27
C THR A 176 0.25 -15.60 8.22
N PRO A 177 -1.04 -15.93 8.44
CA PRO A 177 -1.84 -16.59 7.42
C PRO A 177 -2.11 -15.66 6.25
N SER A 178 -2.20 -16.20 5.04
CA SER A 178 -2.53 -15.40 3.85
C SER A 178 -3.98 -14.96 3.91
N ALA A 179 -4.23 -13.65 3.88
CA ALA A 179 -5.59 -13.08 3.80
C ALA A 179 -6.04 -12.85 2.34
N LEU A 180 -5.14 -13.05 1.38
CA LEU A 180 -5.42 -13.07 -0.05
C LEU A 180 -5.03 -14.46 -0.57
N THR A 181 -6.01 -15.24 -1.00
CA THR A 181 -5.83 -16.55 -1.62
C THR A 181 -6.45 -16.50 -3.01
N TYR A 182 -5.74 -17.01 -4.02
CA TYR A 182 -6.19 -17.05 -5.42
C TYR A 182 -6.90 -18.36 -5.71
#